data_AF-W1XSG1-F1
#
_entry.id   AF-W1XSG1-F1
#
_cell.length_a   1.000
_cell.length_b   1.000
_cell.length_c   1.000
_cell.angle_alpha   90.00
_cell.angle_beta   90.00
_cell.angle_gamma   90.00
#
_symmetry.space_group_name_H-M   'P 1'
#
loop_
_entity.id
_entity.type
_entity.pdbx_description
1 polymer ?
#
loop_
_entity_poly.entity_id
_entity_poly.type
_entity_poly.pdbx_seq_one_letter_code
_entity_poly.pdbx_strand_id
1 'polypeptide(L)'
;RRSSDLYQWDNVPKAVVEGLEGSLNVPVSETVMWTNNITYMLKSENKTTGDRLSIIPEYTLNSTLSWQAREDLSMQTTFTWYGKQQPKKYNYKGQPAVGPETKEISP
;
A
#
# COMPACT_ATOMS: atom_id res chain seq x y z
N ARG A 1 -34.88 14.71 20.08
CA ARG A 1 -34.17 15.54 19.07
C ARG A 1 -32.82 14.86 18.80
N ARG A 2 -32.60 14.27 17.62
CA ARG A 2 -31.25 13.84 17.24
C ARG A 2 -30.50 15.10 16.80
N SER A 3 -29.49 15.48 17.56
CA SER A 3 -28.52 16.49 17.13
C SER A 3 -27.81 15.94 15.90
N SER A 4 -27.85 16.66 14.79
CA SER A 4 -27.06 16.33 13.61
C SER A 4 -25.72 17.04 13.76
N ASP A 5 -24.66 16.27 13.93
CA ASP A 5 -23.30 16.81 14.00
C ASP A 5 -22.92 17.36 12.62
N LEU A 6 -22.66 18.67 12.54
CA LEU A 6 -22.19 19.36 11.35
C LEU A 6 -20.65 19.44 11.39
N TYR A 7 -20.00 18.80 10.43
CA TYR A 7 -18.54 18.78 10.31
C TYR A 7 -18.09 19.64 9.12
N GLN A 8 -16.89 20.21 9.22
CA GLN A 8 -16.25 20.96 8.13
C GLN A 8 -14.95 20.25 7.72
N TRP A 9 -14.58 20.42 6.46
CA TRP A 9 -13.25 20.03 5.99
C TRP A 9 -12.22 20.95 6.61
N ASP A 10 -11.19 20.37 7.25
CA ASP A 10 -10.13 21.12 7.89
C ASP A 10 -8.76 20.57 7.45
N ASN A 11 -7.75 21.43 7.44
CA ASN A 11 -6.39 21.07 7.03
C ASN A 11 -5.67 20.36 8.17
N VAL A 12 -5.13 19.17 7.89
CA VAL A 12 -4.26 18.48 8.83
C VAL A 12 -2.95 19.27 8.99
N PRO A 13 -2.58 19.72 10.22
CA PRO A 13 -1.44 20.61 10.41
C PRO A 13 -0.09 20.00 10.04
N LYS A 14 0.11 18.71 10.35
CA LYS A 14 1.37 18.00 10.11
C LYS A 14 1.11 16.52 9.81
N ALA A 15 1.70 16.04 8.73
CA ALA A 15 1.59 14.68 8.24
C ALA A 15 3.00 14.20 7.83
N VAL A 16 3.31 12.92 8.02
CA VAL A 16 4.55 12.32 7.51
C VAL A 16 4.23 11.01 6.81
N VAL A 17 4.77 10.91 5.61
CA VAL A 17 4.87 9.67 4.85
C VAL A 17 6.34 9.45 4.56
N GLU A 18 6.84 8.26 4.87
CA GLU A 18 8.23 7.86 4.66
C GLU A 18 8.23 6.42 4.19
N GLY A 19 9.04 6.11 3.17
CA GLY A 19 9.14 4.77 2.63
C GLY A 19 10.40 4.60 1.80
N LEU A 20 10.67 3.35 1.45
CA LEU A 20 11.75 2.93 0.58
C LEU A 20 11.15 2.36 -0.70
N GLU A 21 11.71 2.75 -1.83
CA GLU A 21 11.38 2.20 -3.14
C GLU A 21 12.62 1.54 -3.73
N GLY A 22 12.44 0.35 -4.26
CA GLY A 22 13.49 -0.44 -4.90
C GLY A 22 13.01 -0.98 -6.23
N SER A 23 13.92 -1.04 -7.19
CA SER A 23 13.70 -1.72 -8.47
C SER A 23 14.86 -2.65 -8.76
N LEU A 24 14.55 -3.83 -9.29
CA LEU A 24 15.54 -4.82 -9.68
C LEU A 24 15.11 -5.50 -10.96
N ASN A 25 15.87 -5.27 -12.03
CA ASN A 25 15.69 -5.89 -13.33
C ASN A 25 16.87 -6.80 -13.60
N VAL A 26 16.58 -8.08 -13.81
CA VAL A 26 17.58 -9.13 -14.02
C VAL A 26 17.35 -9.76 -15.39
N PRO A 27 18.27 -9.56 -16.36
CA PRO A 27 18.29 -10.34 -17.59
C PRO A 27 18.81 -11.74 -17.26
N VAL A 28 17.90 -12.68 -17.00
CA VAL A 28 18.24 -14.06 -16.63
C VAL A 28 18.89 -14.79 -17.81
N SER A 29 18.44 -14.49 -19.03
CA SER A 29 19.07 -14.91 -20.29
C SER A 29 18.72 -13.91 -21.41
N GLU A 30 19.20 -14.16 -22.63
CA GLU A 30 18.85 -13.34 -23.81
C GLU A 30 17.34 -13.32 -24.12
N THR A 31 16.59 -14.34 -23.69
CA THR A 31 15.15 -14.47 -23.95
C THR A 31 14.29 -14.41 -22.69
N VAL A 32 14.89 -14.27 -21.50
CA VAL A 32 14.17 -14.24 -20.21
C VAL A 32 14.56 -13.01 -19.42
N MET A 33 13.56 -12.19 -19.09
CA MET A 33 13.71 -11.00 -18.27
C MET A 33 12.89 -11.13 -16.99
N TRP A 34 13.49 -10.78 -15.86
CA TRP A 34 12.81 -10.76 -14.58
C TRP A 34 12.84 -9.35 -13.98
N THR A 35 11.68 -8.72 -13.88
CA THR A 35 11.53 -7.36 -13.37
C THR A 35 10.80 -7.35 -12.04
N ASN A 36 11.33 -6.60 -11.07
CA ASN A 36 10.79 -6.51 -9.74
C ASN A 36 10.74 -5.05 -9.30
N ASN A 37 9.65 -4.65 -8.67
CA ASN A 37 9.58 -3.41 -7.90
C ASN A 37 9.10 -3.72 -6.49
N ILE A 38 9.64 -2.98 -5.53
CA ILE A 38 9.22 -3.08 -4.14
C ILE A 38 9.08 -1.70 -3.55
N THR A 39 7.99 -1.50 -2.81
CA THR A 39 7.77 -0.31 -1.99
C THR A 39 7.55 -0.77 -0.57
N TYR A 40 8.28 -0.21 0.39
CA TYR A 40 8.14 -0.47 1.82
C TYR A 40 7.83 0.83 2.56
N MET A 41 6.72 0.87 3.30
CA MET A 41 6.24 2.06 3.99
C MET A 41 6.72 2.07 5.44
N LEU A 42 7.65 2.96 5.77
CA LEU A 42 8.22 3.13 7.11
C LEU A 42 7.30 3.93 8.04
N LYS A 43 6.73 5.03 7.53
CA LYS A 43 5.82 5.91 8.27
C LYS A 43 4.67 6.36 7.39
N SER A 44 3.48 6.40 7.96
CA SER A 44 2.30 7.01 7.36
C SER A 44 1.41 7.48 8.50
N GLU A 45 1.68 8.68 9.02
CA GLU A 45 1.10 9.17 10.28
C GLU A 45 0.75 10.66 10.21
N ASN A 46 -0.44 10.99 10.72
CA ASN A 46 -0.84 12.34 11.08
C ASN A 46 -0.20 12.69 12.42
N LYS A 47 0.77 13.61 12.41
CA LYS A 47 1.51 14.01 13.62
C LYS A 47 0.66 14.74 14.67
N THR A 48 -0.56 15.15 14.33
CA THR A 48 -1.48 15.80 15.25
C THR A 48 -2.35 14.79 16.02
N THR A 49 -2.77 13.70 15.37
CA THR A 49 -3.68 12.69 15.97
C THR A 49 -3.00 11.34 16.27
N GLY A 50 -1.81 11.11 15.73
CA GLY A 50 -1.10 9.83 15.77
C GLY A 50 -1.75 8.73 14.93
N ASP A 51 -2.71 9.08 14.08
CA ASP A 51 -3.44 8.13 13.23
C ASP A 51 -2.84 8.02 11.84
N ARG A 52 -3.06 6.89 11.16
CA ARG A 52 -2.56 6.69 9.80
C ARG A 52 -3.27 7.60 8.80
N LEU A 53 -2.51 8.21 7.90
CA LEU A 53 -3.05 9.08 6.85
C LEU A 53 -3.87 8.29 5.82
N SER A 54 -3.43 7.07 5.51
CA SER A 54 -4.09 6.16 4.58
C SER A 54 -3.88 4.70 4.99
N ILE A 55 -4.84 3.83 4.68
CA ILE A 55 -4.70 2.37 4.82
C ILE A 55 -4.03 1.89 3.54
N ILE A 56 -2.72 1.67 3.64
CA ILE A 56 -1.89 1.12 2.57
C ILE A 56 -1.13 -0.09 3.11
N PRO A 57 -0.83 -1.10 2.28
CA PRO A 57 0.02 -2.22 2.67
C PRO A 57 1.37 -1.73 3.21
N GLU A 58 1.88 -2.38 4.26
CA GLU A 58 3.22 -2.07 4.79
C GLU A 58 4.31 -2.24 3.73
N TYR A 59 4.13 -3.20 2.83
CA TYR A 59 4.93 -3.32 1.62
C TYR A 59 4.10 -3.79 0.45
N THR A 60 4.56 -3.48 -0.75
CA THR A 60 4.04 -4.02 -2.00
C THR A 60 5.23 -4.47 -2.84
N LEU A 61 5.26 -5.75 -3.19
CA LEU A 61 6.22 -6.33 -4.13
C LEU A 61 5.47 -6.71 -5.40
N ASN A 62 5.88 -6.18 -6.54
CA ASN A 62 5.45 -6.70 -7.84
C ASN A 62 6.63 -7.34 -8.55
N SER A 63 6.41 -8.52 -9.10
CA SER A 63 7.38 -9.33 -9.79
C SER A 63 6.81 -9.82 -11.11
N THR A 64 7.56 -9.68 -12.19
CA THR A 64 7.15 -10.12 -13.52
C THR A 64 8.29 -10.87 -14.18
N LEU A 65 8.02 -12.12 -14.55
CA LEU A 65 8.92 -12.94 -15.35
C LEU A 65 8.38 -13.02 -16.77
N SER A 66 9.11 -12.48 -17.73
CA SER A 66 8.78 -12.58 -19.16
C SER A 66 9.78 -13.49 -19.88
N TRP A 67 9.25 -14.35 -20.73
CA TRP A 67 10.02 -15.29 -21.53
C TRP A 67 9.57 -15.25 -22.99
N GLN A 68 10.51 -14.96 -23.89
CA GLN A 68 10.33 -15.10 -25.32
C GLN A 68 10.68 -16.54 -25.72
N ALA A 69 9.68 -17.42 -25.79
CA ALA A 69 9.90 -18.83 -26.11
C ALA A 69 10.31 -19.03 -27.57
N ARG A 70 9.70 -18.27 -28.49
CA ARG A 70 10.01 -18.21 -29.93
C ARG A 70 9.82 -16.79 -30.42
N GLU A 71 10.28 -16.46 -31.61
CA GLU A 71 10.07 -15.14 -32.25
C GLU A 71 8.58 -14.75 -32.38
N ASP A 72 7.67 -15.71 -32.44
CA ASP A 72 6.22 -15.53 -32.54
C ASP A 72 5.44 -15.89 -31.26
N LEU A 73 6.12 -16.33 -30.19
CA LEU A 73 5.48 -16.77 -28.95
C LEU A 73 6.22 -16.27 -27.70
N SER A 74 5.51 -15.54 -26.84
CA SER A 74 5.99 -15.11 -25.53
C SER A 74 5.04 -15.54 -24.41
N MET A 75 5.60 -15.66 -23.20
CA MET A 75 4.88 -15.98 -21.98
C MET A 75 5.27 -14.96 -20.90
N GLN A 76 4.32 -14.65 -20.03
CA GLN A 76 4.55 -13.77 -18.89
C GLN A 76 3.84 -14.32 -17.66
N THR A 77 4.55 -14.32 -16.54
CA THR A 77 4.01 -14.62 -15.21
C THR A 77 4.16 -13.39 -14.35
N THR A 78 3.05 -12.93 -13.77
CA THR A 78 3.01 -11.79 -12.84
C THR A 78 2.68 -12.28 -11.45
N PHE A 79 3.41 -11.79 -10.46
CA PHE A 79 3.20 -12.06 -9.05
C PHE A 79 3.18 -10.75 -8.28
N THR A 80 2.18 -10.58 -7.41
CA THR A 80 2.10 -9.42 -6.53
C THR A 80 1.88 -9.88 -5.10
N TRP A 81 2.68 -9.35 -4.19
CA TRP A 81 2.56 -9.61 -2.77
C TRP A 81 2.35 -8.33 -2.00
N TYR A 82 1.21 -8.25 -1.32
CA TYR A 82 0.87 -7.16 -0.42
C TYR A 82 1.14 -7.58 1.01
N GLY A 83 1.88 -6.73 1.72
CA GLY A 83 2.06 -6.85 3.16
C GLY A 83 0.78 -6.53 3.92
N LYS A 84 0.87 -6.68 5.24
CA LYS A 84 -0.22 -6.41 6.17
C LYS A 84 -0.79 -5.00 6.00
N GLN A 85 -2.11 -4.89 5.99
CA GLN A 85 -2.83 -3.63 6.00
C GLN A 85 -3.37 -3.38 7.40
N GLN A 86 -2.80 -2.39 8.09
CA GLN A 86 -3.29 -1.97 9.39
C GLN A 86 -4.44 -0.95 9.23
N PRO A 87 -5.57 -1.16 9.91
CA PRO A 87 -6.71 -0.27 9.83
C PRO A 87 -6.49 1.06 10.55
N LYS A 88 -7.35 2.04 10.27
CA LYS A 88 -7.35 3.35 10.95
C LYS A 88 -7.73 3.19 12.42
N LYS A 89 -7.09 3.96 13.31
CA LYS A 89 -7.41 3.94 14.75
C LYS A 89 -8.65 4.78 15.06
N TYR A 90 -8.88 5.86 14.33
CA TYR A 90 -10.02 6.75 14.53
C TYR A 90 -10.89 6.85 13.27
N ASN A 91 -12.19 6.97 13.48
CA ASN A 91 -13.16 7.23 12.42
C ASN A 91 -13.17 8.73 12.04
N TYR A 92 -13.98 9.09 11.03
CA TYR A 92 -14.13 10.46 10.56
C TYR A 92 -14.69 11.43 11.61
N LYS A 93 -15.17 10.94 12.76
CA LYS A 93 -15.63 11.73 13.91
C LYS A 93 -14.55 11.90 15.00
N GLY A 94 -13.33 11.37 14.78
CA GLY A 94 -12.25 11.38 15.78
C GLY A 94 -12.48 10.40 16.95
N GLN A 95 -13.46 9.50 16.83
CA GLN A 95 -13.73 8.46 17.83
C GLN A 95 -12.97 7.18 17.47
N PRO A 96 -12.60 6.33 18.44
CA PRO A 96 -12.02 5.03 18.15
C PRO A 96 -12.87 4.27 17.13
N ALA A 97 -12.24 3.76 16.07
CA ALA A 97 -12.93 2.91 15.11
C ALA A 97 -13.38 1.62 15.83
N VAL A 98 -14.63 1.20 15.64
CA VAL A 98 -15.24 0.03 16.31
C VAL A 98 -15.96 -0.91 15.34
N GLY A 99 -15.97 -0.59 14.04
CA GLY A 99 -16.62 -1.36 12.98
C GLY A 99 -15.67 -2.28 12.20
N PRO A 100 -16.16 -2.91 11.11
CA PRO A 100 -15.35 -3.76 10.22
C PRO A 100 -14.15 -3.03 9.61
N GLU A 101 -14.14 -1.69 9.61
CA GLU A 101 -12.98 -0.86 9.29
C GLU A 101 -11.78 -1.02 10.24
N THR A 102 -11.91 -1.76 11.34
CA THR A 102 -10.83 -2.15 12.27
C THR A 102 -10.20 -3.51 11.95
N LYS A 103 -10.66 -4.18 10.89
CA LYS A 103 -10.18 -5.52 10.55
C LYS A 103 -8.85 -5.43 9.82
N GLU A 104 -7.82 -5.98 10.45
CA GLU A 104 -6.50 -6.13 9.86
C GLU A 104 -6.55 -7.18 8.74
N ILE A 105 -5.95 -6.85 7.59
CA ILE A 105 -5.81 -7.76 6.45
C ILE A 105 -4.36 -8.19 6.40
N SER A 106 -4.11 -9.45 6.75
CA SER A 106 -2.81 -10.09 6.62
C SER A 106 -2.68 -10.75 5.25
N PRO A 107 -1.45 -10.92 4.73
CA PRO A 107 -1.19 -11.62 3.47
C PRO A 107 -1.62 -13.08 3.49
#